data_AF-A0A2S9F758-F1
#
_entry.id   AF-A0A2S9F758-F1
#
_cell.length_a   1.000
_cell.length_b   1.000
_cell.length_c   1.000
_cell.angle_alpha   90.00
_cell.angle_beta   90.00
_cell.angle_gamma   90.00
#
_symmetry.space_group_name_H-M   'P 1'
#
loop_
_entity.id
_entity.type
_entity.pdbx_description
1 polymer ?
#
loop_
_entity_poly.entity_id
_entity_poly.type
_entity_poly.pdbx_seq_one_letter_code
_entity_poly.pdbx_strand_id
1 'polypeptide(L)'
;DQVLAMDEGLRFQVLAPVVRTRKGEFVDLFDKLNTQGYSRVRVDGVVHSLTDPPKLKKQEKHDIEVVVDRLTVKASSKQRLTDSVETALNLADGIVVLEFVDREDDHPHREQRFSEKLACPNGHPLAVDDLEPRSFSFNSPYGACPECVGLGVKKEVDPDLVVPDPDLTLAEGAIAPWAMGHTAEYFTRMLSGLGDQLGFDVNTPWKKLPAKSRKAILEGCDEQVHVRYKNRYGRTRSYYADFEGVMAFLHRRMEQTDSEQMKERLEGFMRDVPCPECDGTRLKPEILAVTMTAGSFGPKSIAQVAELSIADCAEFLNALTLGTREAAIAGQVLKEIQSRLGFLLDVGLDYLSLSRAAGTLSGGEAQRIRLATQIGSGLVGVLYVLDEPSIGLHQRDNRRLIDTLVRLRDLGNTLIVVEHDLDTIAHADWVVDIGPAAGEHGGQIVHSGTYEDLLKNPNSITGAYLSGREEIEVPDFRRVADKKRQLTVVGAREHNLRGIDVAFPLGVLTSVTGVSGSGKSTLVNDILASVLANKLNGARQVPGRHTRINGLDHLDK
;
A
#
# COMPACT_ATOMS: atom_id res chain seq x y z
N ASP A 1 39.81 6.44 7.80
CA ASP A 1 40.08 5.04 7.35
C ASP A 1 39.91 4.83 5.85
N GLN A 2 38.79 5.19 5.22
CA GLN A 2 38.59 5.00 3.76
C GLN A 2 39.72 5.61 2.90
N VAL A 3 40.16 6.83 3.21
CA VAL A 3 41.25 7.51 2.48
C VAL A 3 42.61 6.83 2.69
N LEU A 4 42.86 6.27 3.88
CA LEU A 4 44.11 5.57 4.20
C LEU A 4 44.17 4.15 3.64
N ALA A 5 43.03 3.61 3.20
CA ALA A 5 42.93 2.32 2.51
C ALA A 5 43.15 2.42 1.00
N MET A 6 43.35 3.63 0.46
CA MET A 6 43.64 3.87 -0.95
C MET A 6 45.12 3.63 -1.26
N ASP A 7 45.46 3.57 -2.55
CA ASP A 7 46.84 3.32 -3.01
C ASP A 7 47.84 4.33 -2.44
N GLU A 8 48.92 3.80 -1.89
CA GLU A 8 49.98 4.62 -1.29
C GLU A 8 50.67 5.47 -2.37
N GLY A 9 50.84 6.76 -2.09
CA GLY A 9 51.43 7.71 -3.03
C GLY A 9 50.44 8.58 -3.81
N LEU A 10 49.13 8.30 -3.74
CA LEU A 10 48.09 9.16 -4.34
C LEU A 10 48.09 10.55 -3.70
N ARG A 11 48.14 11.60 -4.53
CA ARG A 11 48.08 13.00 -4.11
C ARG A 11 46.65 13.52 -4.18
N PHE A 12 46.23 14.20 -3.14
CA PHE A 12 44.91 14.81 -3.07
C PHE A 12 44.92 16.13 -2.32
N GLN A 13 43.95 16.97 -2.62
CA GLN A 13 43.69 18.23 -1.92
C GLN A 13 42.47 18.06 -1.01
N VAL A 14 42.57 18.56 0.21
CA VAL A 14 41.44 18.66 1.13
C VAL A 14 40.78 20.02 0.90
N LEU A 15 39.55 20.00 0.40
CA LEU A 15 38.77 21.16 0.04
C LEU A 15 37.59 21.32 1.01
N ALA A 16 37.34 22.55 1.44
CA ALA A 16 36.18 22.92 2.26
C ALA A 16 35.19 23.75 1.42
N PRO A 17 34.05 23.18 0.98
CA PRO A 17 33.10 23.88 0.13
C PRO A 17 32.23 24.87 0.92
N VAL A 18 32.77 26.07 1.14
CA VAL A 18 32.15 27.14 1.92
C VAL A 18 30.93 27.78 1.23
N VAL A 19 30.92 27.83 -0.09
CA VAL A 19 29.77 28.33 -0.88
C VAL A 19 29.46 27.33 -1.98
N ARG A 20 28.17 26.96 -2.08
CA ARG A 20 27.67 25.98 -3.03
C ARG A 20 26.55 26.59 -3.85
N THR A 21 26.85 26.92 -5.10
CA THR A 21 25.89 27.30 -6.15
C THR A 21 24.98 28.46 -5.71
N ARG A 22 25.55 29.43 -4.98
CA ARG A 22 24.84 30.62 -4.47
C ARG A 22 25.26 31.87 -5.22
N LYS A 23 24.31 32.80 -5.35
CA LYS A 23 24.56 34.11 -5.96
C LYS A 23 25.19 35.07 -4.94
N GLY A 24 26.21 35.81 -5.35
CA GLY A 24 26.86 36.81 -4.49
C GLY A 24 28.25 37.19 -4.97
N GLU A 25 28.78 38.31 -4.46
CA GLU A 25 30.14 38.78 -4.78
C GLU A 25 31.18 38.24 -3.78
N PHE A 26 30.75 37.78 -2.61
CA PHE A 26 31.55 37.08 -1.59
C PHE A 26 32.88 37.76 -1.17
N VAL A 27 33.00 39.09 -1.34
CA VAL A 27 34.20 39.87 -0.96
C VAL A 27 34.53 39.70 0.53
N ASP A 28 33.54 39.89 1.41
CA ASP A 28 33.70 39.73 2.86
C ASP A 28 34.13 38.31 3.26
N LEU A 29 33.73 37.30 2.47
CA LEU A 29 34.10 35.92 2.71
C LEU A 29 35.59 35.71 2.39
N PHE A 30 36.08 36.23 1.27
CA PHE A 30 37.50 36.15 0.91
C PHE A 30 38.38 36.85 1.95
N ASP A 31 38.00 38.03 2.42
CA ASP A 31 38.74 38.76 3.46
C ASP A 31 38.79 37.98 4.77
N LYS A 32 37.68 37.36 5.17
CA LYS A 32 37.62 36.51 6.37
C LYS A 32 38.53 35.29 6.25
N LEU A 33 38.53 34.62 5.10
CA LEU A 33 39.38 33.46 4.84
C LEU A 33 40.87 33.82 4.82
N ASN A 34 41.21 34.97 4.24
CA ASN A 34 42.58 35.49 4.24
C ASN A 34 43.04 35.85 5.67
N THR A 35 42.15 36.46 6.47
CA THR A 35 42.43 36.77 7.90
C THR A 35 42.63 35.51 8.73
N GLN A 36 41.96 34.41 8.37
CA GLN A 36 42.13 33.09 9.01
C GLN A 36 43.41 32.35 8.55
N GLY A 37 44.17 32.91 7.60
CA GLY A 37 45.48 32.40 7.18
C GLY A 37 45.44 31.43 5.99
N TYR A 38 44.30 31.27 5.31
CA TYR A 38 44.24 30.46 4.10
C TYR A 38 44.88 31.21 2.91
N SER A 39 45.62 30.49 2.07
CA SER A 39 46.36 31.09 0.94
C SER A 39 45.71 30.85 -0.41
N ARG A 40 44.88 29.81 -0.55
CA ARG A 40 44.31 29.39 -1.83
C ARG A 40 42.82 29.10 -1.70
N VAL A 41 42.08 29.46 -2.74
CA VAL A 41 40.65 29.21 -2.86
C VAL A 41 40.35 28.77 -4.29
N ARG A 42 39.50 27.76 -4.45
CA ARG A 42 38.96 27.31 -5.73
C ARG A 42 37.62 27.99 -5.93
N VAL A 43 37.48 28.74 -7.02
CA VAL A 43 36.28 29.49 -7.38
C VAL A 43 35.87 29.03 -8.76
N ASP A 44 34.65 28.50 -8.90
CA ASP A 44 34.09 27.99 -10.15
C ASP A 44 35.05 27.02 -10.89
N GLY A 45 35.71 26.15 -10.12
CA GLY A 45 36.67 25.15 -10.62
C GLY A 45 38.10 25.66 -10.83
N VAL A 46 38.37 26.97 -10.71
CA VAL A 46 39.69 27.57 -10.92
C VAL A 46 40.33 27.93 -9.58
N VAL A 47 41.59 27.55 -9.37
CA VAL A 47 42.33 27.87 -8.13
C VAL A 47 42.94 29.28 -8.21
N HIS A 48 42.55 30.13 -7.28
CA HIS A 48 43.03 31.50 -7.10
C HIS A 48 43.83 31.65 -5.79
N SER A 49 44.70 32.66 -5.75
CA SER A 49 45.37 33.09 -4.51
C SER A 49 44.43 33.98 -3.71
N LEU A 50 44.30 33.75 -2.40
CA LEU A 50 43.47 34.59 -1.52
C LEU A 50 44.03 36.01 -1.33
N THR A 51 45.30 36.25 -1.70
CA THR A 51 45.90 37.59 -1.76
C THR A 51 45.39 38.44 -2.92
N ASP A 52 44.87 37.80 -3.98
CA ASP A 52 44.31 38.46 -5.17
C ASP A 52 43.08 37.67 -5.66
N PRO A 53 41.96 37.71 -4.90
CA PRO A 53 40.78 36.92 -5.23
C PRO A 53 40.05 37.49 -6.46
N PRO A 54 39.40 36.64 -7.26
CA PRO A 54 38.65 37.10 -8.43
C PRO A 54 37.43 37.94 -8.03
N LYS A 55 37.12 38.97 -8.81
CA LYS A 55 35.87 39.74 -8.65
C LYS A 55 34.69 38.94 -9.20
N LEU A 56 33.85 38.43 -8.31
CA LEU A 56 32.65 37.67 -8.64
C LEU A 56 31.47 38.59 -8.98
N LYS A 57 30.55 38.11 -9.81
CA LYS A 57 29.37 38.88 -10.24
C LYS A 57 28.18 38.54 -9.35
N LYS A 58 27.56 39.55 -8.75
CA LYS A 58 26.41 39.38 -7.83
C LYS A 58 25.23 38.55 -8.36
N GLN A 59 25.03 38.54 -9.68
CA GLN A 59 23.86 37.92 -10.32
C GLN A 59 24.09 36.46 -10.74
N GLU A 60 25.35 36.02 -10.80
CA GLU A 60 25.75 34.68 -11.21
C GLU A 60 25.89 33.78 -9.97
N LYS A 61 25.67 32.47 -10.15
CA LYS A 61 25.85 31.49 -9.07
C LYS A 61 27.31 31.07 -9.08
N HIS A 62 27.92 31.03 -7.90
CA HIS A 62 29.32 30.67 -7.74
C HIS A 62 29.48 29.49 -6.77
N ASP A 63 30.51 28.68 -7.01
CA ASP A 63 31.01 27.64 -6.12
C ASP A 63 32.38 28.07 -5.58
N ILE A 64 32.50 28.15 -4.25
CA ILE A 64 33.73 28.59 -3.58
C ILE A 64 34.16 27.53 -2.57
N GLU A 65 35.38 27.05 -2.74
CA GLU A 65 35.94 25.98 -1.94
C GLU A 65 37.35 26.32 -1.50
N VAL A 66 37.62 26.22 -0.20
CA VAL A 66 38.91 26.60 0.36
C VAL A 66 39.85 25.42 0.32
N VAL A 67 41.09 25.62 -0.14
CA VAL A 67 42.12 24.58 -0.12
C VAL A 67 42.73 24.56 1.29
N VAL A 68 42.35 23.57 2.09
CA VAL A 68 42.76 23.43 3.49
C VAL A 68 44.16 22.81 3.58
N ASP A 69 44.41 21.70 2.89
CA ASP A 69 45.74 21.09 2.83
C ASP A 69 45.93 20.30 1.53
N ARG A 70 47.19 19.98 1.20
CA ARG A 70 47.58 19.12 0.08
C ARG A 70 48.39 17.97 0.63
N LEU A 71 47.84 16.76 0.51
CA LEU A 71 48.35 15.57 1.17
C LEU A 71 48.65 14.47 0.15
N THR A 72 49.40 13.48 0.62
CA THR A 72 49.67 12.25 -0.11
C THR A 72 49.28 11.09 0.79
N VAL A 73 48.59 10.09 0.25
CA VAL A 73 48.20 8.88 1.00
C VAL A 73 49.46 8.17 1.45
N LYS A 74 49.75 8.22 2.76
CA LYS A 74 50.85 7.54 3.46
C LYS A 74 50.39 7.21 4.88
N ALA A 75 50.82 6.06 5.40
CA ALA A 75 50.47 5.64 6.76
C ALA A 75 50.92 6.66 7.84
N SER A 76 52.07 7.31 7.63
CA SER A 76 52.62 8.34 8.52
C SER A 76 51.83 9.66 8.53
N SER A 77 50.96 9.88 7.54
CA SER A 77 50.21 11.14 7.38
C SER A 77 48.86 11.13 8.10
N LYS A 78 48.52 10.08 8.86
CA LYS A 78 47.21 9.91 9.50
C LYS A 78 46.81 11.11 10.36
N GLN A 79 47.71 11.59 11.22
CA GLN A 79 47.40 12.69 12.15
C GLN A 79 47.12 14.00 11.39
N ARG A 80 47.98 14.34 10.43
CA ARG A 80 47.81 15.55 9.59
C ARG A 80 46.55 15.49 8.73
N LEU A 81 46.18 14.31 8.24
CA LEU A 81 44.94 14.10 7.51
C LEU A 81 43.72 14.34 8.41
N THR A 82 43.73 13.81 9.63
CA THR A 82 42.66 14.03 10.61
C THR A 82 42.48 15.52 10.90
N ASP A 83 43.57 16.23 11.22
CA ASP A 83 43.51 17.67 11.53
C ASP A 83 42.96 18.48 10.34
N SER A 84 43.36 18.12 9.11
CA SER A 84 42.93 18.79 7.89
C SER A 84 41.46 18.53 7.57
N VAL A 85 40.98 17.31 7.79
CA VAL A 85 39.57 16.93 7.61
C VAL A 85 38.70 17.62 8.65
N GLU A 86 39.08 17.64 9.93
CA GLU A 86 38.33 18.37 10.97
C GLU A 86 38.26 19.86 10.68
N THR A 87 39.36 20.46 10.22
CA THR A 87 39.38 21.87 9.81
C THR A 87 38.42 22.14 8.65
N ALA A 88 38.41 21.26 7.64
CA ALA A 88 37.52 21.40 6.49
C ALA A 88 36.04 21.24 6.87
N LEU A 89 35.72 20.24 7.69
CA LEU A 89 34.37 20.01 8.20
C LEU A 89 33.86 21.21 9.01
N ASN A 90 34.67 21.75 9.93
CA ASN A 90 34.29 22.92 10.72
C ASN A 90 34.08 24.18 9.86
N LEU A 91 34.86 24.34 8.79
CA LEU A 91 34.77 25.51 7.91
C LEU A 91 33.56 25.46 6.96
N ALA A 92 33.15 24.25 6.52
CA ALA A 92 32.10 24.04 5.52
C ALA A 92 30.86 23.30 6.07
N ASP A 93 30.50 23.55 7.34
CA ASP A 93 29.30 23.04 8.01
C ASP A 93 29.14 21.51 7.92
N GLY A 94 30.23 20.80 8.19
CA GLY A 94 30.29 19.34 8.22
C GLY A 94 30.50 18.70 6.85
N ILE A 95 31.01 19.40 5.83
CA ILE A 95 31.30 18.82 4.51
C ILE A 95 32.77 19.00 4.15
N VAL A 96 33.38 17.97 3.58
CA VAL A 96 34.73 18.01 3.02
C VAL A 96 34.73 17.36 1.64
N VAL A 97 35.51 17.92 0.72
CA VAL A 97 35.74 17.35 -0.61
C VAL A 97 37.21 16.99 -0.75
N LEU A 98 37.49 15.79 -1.21
CA LEU A 98 38.84 15.33 -1.53
C LEU A 98 38.97 15.29 -3.05
N GLU A 99 39.85 16.13 -3.59
CA GLU A 99 40.19 16.14 -5.01
C GLU A 99 41.51 15.41 -5.24
N PHE A 100 41.47 14.29 -5.97
CA PHE A 100 42.65 13.51 -6.34
C PHE A 100 43.30 14.08 -7.60
N VAL A 101 44.49 14.65 -7.45
CA VAL A 101 45.18 15.43 -8.50
C VAL A 101 45.87 14.53 -9.52
N ASP A 102 46.12 13.26 -9.17
CA ASP A 102 46.76 12.28 -10.04
C ASP A 102 45.77 11.56 -10.97
N ARG A 103 44.47 11.89 -10.91
CA ARG A 103 43.42 11.32 -11.76
C ARG A 103 43.04 12.28 -12.89
N GLU A 104 42.71 11.74 -14.05
CA GLU A 104 42.28 12.53 -15.22
C GLU A 104 41.01 13.33 -14.94
N ASP A 105 40.80 14.41 -15.72
CA ASP A 105 39.78 15.41 -15.41
C ASP A 105 38.35 14.84 -15.37
N ASP A 106 38.07 13.80 -16.17
CA ASP A 106 36.77 13.13 -16.34
C ASP A 106 36.63 11.84 -15.50
N HIS A 107 37.57 11.57 -14.58
CA HIS A 107 37.52 10.34 -13.79
C HIS A 107 36.39 10.41 -12.74
N PRO A 108 35.47 9.42 -12.66
CA PRO A 108 34.27 9.47 -11.80
C PRO A 108 34.55 9.53 -10.28
N HIS A 109 35.79 9.23 -9.88
CA HIS A 109 36.27 9.35 -8.49
C HIS A 109 37.40 10.37 -8.34
N ARG A 110 37.51 11.35 -9.25
CA ARG A 110 38.46 12.46 -9.09
C ARG A 110 38.11 13.30 -7.87
N GLU A 111 36.83 13.58 -7.67
CA GLU A 111 36.34 14.26 -6.47
C GLU A 111 35.50 13.30 -5.63
N GLN A 112 35.81 13.21 -4.34
CA GLN A 112 35.02 12.46 -3.37
C GLN A 112 34.57 13.39 -2.26
N ARG A 113 33.26 13.46 -2.05
CA ARG A 113 32.65 14.31 -1.03
C ARG A 113 32.28 13.47 0.19
N PHE A 114 32.56 13.99 1.36
CA PHE A 114 32.20 13.41 2.65
C PHE A 114 31.42 14.44 3.46
N SER A 115 30.47 13.96 4.25
CA SER A 115 29.67 14.77 5.16
C SER A 115 29.68 14.12 6.54
N GLU A 116 29.84 14.93 7.59
CA GLU A 116 29.71 14.53 8.98
C GLU A 116 28.23 14.36 9.38
N LYS A 117 27.35 15.15 8.75
CA LYS A 117 25.91 15.03 8.89
C LYS A 117 25.36 14.05 7.85
N LEU A 118 24.22 13.42 8.11
CA LEU A 118 23.44 12.73 7.09
C LEU A 118 22.86 13.79 6.14
N ALA A 119 23.70 14.30 5.24
CA ALA A 119 23.38 15.39 4.33
C ALA A 119 23.78 15.00 2.91
N CYS A 120 22.97 15.39 1.93
CA CYS A 120 23.31 15.16 0.55
C CYS A 120 24.61 15.92 0.20
N PRO A 121 25.62 15.28 -0.42
CA PRO A 121 26.85 15.95 -0.84
C PRO A 121 26.64 17.10 -1.84
N ASN A 122 25.46 17.18 -2.45
CA ASN A 122 25.04 18.25 -3.36
C ASN A 122 24.24 19.36 -2.65
N GLY A 123 24.10 19.30 -1.32
CA GLY A 123 23.44 20.35 -0.53
C GLY A 123 21.92 20.34 -0.58
N HIS A 124 21.30 19.24 -1.02
CA HIS A 124 19.85 19.07 -0.87
C HIS A 124 19.50 18.93 0.62
N PRO A 125 18.46 19.62 1.10
CA PRO A 125 17.95 19.43 2.45
C PRO A 125 17.37 18.01 2.58
N LEU A 126 17.65 17.35 3.69
CA LEU A 126 17.04 16.08 4.06
C LEU A 126 16.17 16.33 5.30
N ALA A 127 14.92 15.88 5.28
CA ALA A 127 13.99 16.05 6.41
C ALA A 127 14.15 14.98 7.51
N VAL A 128 15.33 14.34 7.56
CA VAL A 128 15.66 13.24 8.48
C VAL A 128 17.02 13.50 9.10
N ASP A 129 17.08 13.46 10.43
CA ASP A 129 18.30 13.72 11.20
C ASP A 129 19.17 12.45 11.32
N ASP A 130 18.54 11.28 11.51
CA ASP A 130 19.18 10.00 11.75
C ASP A 130 18.45 8.80 11.08
N LEU A 131 19.23 7.78 10.71
CA LEU A 131 18.71 6.51 10.21
C LEU A 131 18.60 5.49 11.35
N GLU A 132 17.61 5.69 12.20
CA GLU A 132 17.27 4.76 13.28
C GLU A 132 16.07 3.88 12.91
N PRO A 133 15.85 2.72 13.57
CA PRO A 133 14.69 1.86 13.30
C PRO A 133 13.34 2.58 13.37
N ARG A 134 13.19 3.56 14.26
CA ARG A 134 11.97 4.39 14.38
C ARG A 134 11.69 5.23 13.14
N SER A 135 12.74 5.63 12.40
CA SER A 135 12.63 6.40 11.16
C SER A 135 11.98 5.58 10.04
N PHE A 136 11.98 4.24 10.14
CA PHE A 136 11.31 3.34 9.19
C PHE A 136 9.87 2.98 9.60
N SER A 137 9.37 3.50 10.73
CA SER A 137 8.01 3.23 11.22
C SER A 137 7.02 4.30 10.74
N PHE A 138 6.01 3.90 9.98
CA PHE A 138 4.90 4.78 9.60
C PHE A 138 3.97 5.14 10.77
N ASN A 139 4.06 4.43 11.90
CA ASN A 139 3.35 4.80 13.14
C ASN A 139 4.08 5.89 13.95
N SER A 140 5.26 6.32 13.47
CA SER A 140 6.08 7.31 14.15
C SER A 140 6.18 8.57 13.30
N PRO A 141 6.07 9.79 13.87
CA PRO A 141 6.17 11.03 13.10
C PRO A 141 7.54 11.22 12.43
N TYR A 142 8.57 10.52 12.90
CA TYR A 142 9.90 10.55 12.30
C TYR A 142 9.92 9.94 10.89
N GLY A 143 9.20 8.83 10.68
CA GLY A 143 9.15 8.11 9.41
C GLY A 143 7.88 8.30 8.59
N ALA A 144 6.77 8.69 9.23
CA ALA A 144 5.47 8.82 8.60
C ALA A 144 5.43 9.93 7.54
N CYS A 145 4.75 9.67 6.43
CA CYS A 145 4.42 10.70 5.44
C CYS A 145 3.63 11.84 6.12
N PRO A 146 4.03 13.11 5.93
CA PRO A 146 3.40 14.25 6.61
C PRO A 146 1.97 14.51 6.14
N GLU A 147 1.67 14.30 4.85
CA GLU A 147 0.33 14.57 4.28
C GLU A 147 -0.73 13.59 4.77
N CYS A 148 -0.43 12.29 4.81
CA CYS A 148 -1.38 11.27 5.27
C CYS A 148 -1.14 10.79 6.71
N VAL A 149 -0.16 11.36 7.40
CA VAL A 149 0.23 11.00 8.79
C VAL A 149 0.46 9.49 8.95
N GLY A 150 1.05 8.86 7.92
CA GLY A 150 1.33 7.42 7.93
C GLY A 150 0.14 6.50 7.62
N LEU A 151 -1.04 7.03 7.26
CA LEU A 151 -2.19 6.22 6.84
C LEU A 151 -1.95 5.58 5.45
N GLY A 152 -1.28 6.31 4.56
CA GLY A 152 -1.02 5.92 3.16
C GLY A 152 -2.21 6.10 2.24
N VAL A 153 -3.40 6.39 2.77
CA VAL A 153 -4.60 6.61 1.99
C VAL A 153 -5.17 8.00 2.26
N LYS A 154 -5.87 8.53 1.27
CA LYS A 154 -6.69 9.74 1.39
C LYS A 154 -8.08 9.41 0.84
N LYS A 155 -9.13 9.91 1.49
CA LYS A 155 -10.48 9.84 0.92
C LYS A 155 -10.58 10.89 -0.18
N GLU A 156 -10.75 10.44 -1.40
CA GLU A 156 -11.02 11.28 -2.56
C GLU A 156 -12.36 10.92 -3.16
N VAL A 157 -13.06 11.90 -3.71
CA VAL A 157 -14.29 11.64 -4.46
C VAL A 157 -13.93 10.80 -5.68
N ASP A 158 -14.63 9.70 -5.90
CA ASP A 158 -14.38 8.82 -7.05
C ASP A 158 -15.34 9.18 -8.19
N PRO A 159 -14.84 9.61 -9.36
CA PRO A 159 -15.69 9.86 -10.53
C PRO A 159 -16.58 8.68 -10.92
N ASP A 160 -16.13 7.43 -10.71
CA ASP A 160 -16.90 6.22 -11.01
C ASP A 160 -18.06 6.02 -10.03
N LEU A 161 -17.98 6.55 -8.79
CA LEU A 161 -19.10 6.55 -7.84
C LEU A 161 -20.04 7.72 -8.09
N VAL A 162 -19.52 8.84 -8.59
CA VAL A 162 -20.32 10.01 -8.98
C VAL A 162 -21.15 9.72 -10.22
N VAL A 163 -20.58 9.00 -11.19
CA VAL A 163 -21.24 8.56 -12.43
C VAL A 163 -21.16 7.03 -12.57
N PRO A 164 -22.04 6.28 -11.87
CA PRO A 164 -21.97 4.81 -11.84
C PRO A 164 -22.19 4.14 -13.19
N ASP A 165 -23.08 4.70 -14.03
CA ASP A 165 -23.38 4.17 -15.36
C ASP A 165 -23.13 5.24 -16.44
N PRO A 166 -22.01 5.15 -17.18
CA PRO A 166 -21.69 6.05 -18.28
C PRO A 166 -22.68 6.00 -19.46
N ASP A 167 -23.54 4.98 -19.56
CA ASP A 167 -24.53 4.85 -20.62
C ASP A 167 -25.83 5.62 -20.32
N LEU A 168 -26.05 6.06 -19.07
CA LEU A 168 -27.21 6.89 -18.69
C LEU A 168 -27.06 8.34 -19.16
N THR A 169 -28.20 8.99 -19.41
CA THR A 169 -28.26 10.42 -19.72
C THR A 169 -28.24 11.27 -18.44
N LEU A 170 -27.86 12.55 -18.55
CA LEU A 170 -27.91 13.47 -17.40
C LEU A 170 -29.33 13.66 -16.87
N ALA A 171 -30.34 13.61 -17.75
CA ALA A 171 -31.76 13.71 -17.40
C ALA A 171 -32.28 12.48 -16.63
N GLU A 172 -31.75 11.28 -16.93
CA GLU A 172 -32.06 10.03 -16.21
C GLU A 172 -31.31 9.89 -14.87
N GLY A 173 -30.49 10.89 -14.51
CA GLY A 173 -29.77 10.90 -13.24
C GLY A 173 -28.41 10.22 -13.29
N ALA A 174 -27.67 10.34 -14.40
CA ALA A 174 -26.29 9.83 -14.50
C ALA A 174 -25.37 10.30 -13.36
N ILE A 175 -25.60 11.50 -12.80
CA ILE A 175 -24.84 12.03 -11.66
C ILE A 175 -25.54 11.66 -10.35
N ALA A 176 -25.08 10.60 -9.70
CA ALA A 176 -25.75 10.00 -8.54
C ALA A 176 -25.96 10.97 -7.35
N PRO A 177 -24.99 11.83 -6.95
CA PRO A 177 -25.19 12.80 -5.87
C PRO A 177 -26.33 13.79 -6.11
N TRP A 178 -26.63 14.09 -7.38
CA TRP A 178 -27.64 15.08 -7.77
C TRP A 178 -28.94 14.43 -8.26
N ALA A 179 -28.98 13.11 -8.43
CA ALA A 179 -30.16 12.39 -8.94
C ALA A 179 -31.30 12.26 -7.91
N MET A 180 -31.06 12.48 -6.62
CA MET A 180 -32.03 12.18 -5.56
C MET A 180 -32.53 13.43 -4.81
N GLY A 181 -33.84 13.49 -4.58
CA GLY A 181 -34.49 14.46 -3.69
C GLY A 181 -34.95 15.75 -4.38
N HIS A 182 -35.37 16.72 -3.57
CA HIS A 182 -35.92 18.01 -4.02
C HIS A 182 -34.88 18.90 -4.74
N THR A 183 -33.60 18.57 -4.62
CA THR A 183 -32.49 19.26 -5.30
C THR A 183 -32.24 18.76 -6.71
N ALA A 184 -32.78 17.60 -7.11
CA ALA A 184 -32.54 17.02 -8.42
C ALA A 184 -32.99 17.96 -9.56
N GLU A 185 -34.22 18.49 -9.47
CA GLU A 185 -34.71 19.46 -10.46
C GLU A 185 -33.85 20.72 -10.56
N TYR A 186 -33.26 21.17 -9.45
CA TYR A 186 -32.38 22.34 -9.44
C TYR A 186 -31.10 22.08 -10.22
N PHE A 187 -30.43 20.96 -9.96
CA PHE A 187 -29.19 20.59 -10.65
C PHE A 187 -29.44 20.21 -12.11
N THR A 188 -30.54 19.54 -12.46
CA THR A 188 -30.89 19.28 -13.86
C THR A 188 -31.09 20.58 -14.65
N ARG A 189 -31.74 21.59 -14.04
CA ARG A 189 -31.88 22.92 -14.67
C ARG A 189 -30.54 23.62 -14.86
N MET A 190 -29.65 23.48 -13.90
CA MET A 190 -28.29 24.03 -13.96
C MET A 190 -27.46 23.36 -15.06
N LEU A 191 -27.51 22.03 -15.15
CA LEU A 191 -26.86 21.25 -16.22
C LEU A 191 -27.40 21.61 -17.61
N SER A 192 -28.69 21.87 -17.75
CA SER A 192 -29.27 22.35 -19.01
C SER A 192 -28.75 23.72 -19.40
N GLY A 193 -28.63 24.66 -18.46
CA GLY A 193 -28.04 25.98 -18.72
C GLY A 193 -26.55 25.91 -19.09
N LEU A 194 -25.81 24.99 -18.46
CA LEU A 194 -24.41 24.72 -18.81
C LEU A 194 -24.30 24.06 -20.20
N GLY A 195 -25.26 23.21 -20.55
CA GLY A 195 -25.40 22.57 -21.86
C GLY A 195 -25.57 23.59 -22.98
N ASP A 196 -26.39 24.61 -22.77
CA ASP A 196 -26.60 25.71 -23.74
C ASP A 196 -25.31 26.50 -24.02
N GLN A 197 -24.42 26.64 -23.03
CA GLN A 197 -23.15 27.35 -23.17
C GLN A 197 -22.04 26.48 -23.78
N LEU A 198 -21.91 25.23 -23.34
CA LEU A 198 -20.84 24.31 -23.75
C LEU A 198 -21.19 23.41 -24.94
N GLY A 199 -22.44 23.46 -25.42
CA GLY A 199 -22.89 22.73 -26.60
C GLY A 199 -23.15 21.24 -26.36
N PHE A 200 -23.80 20.89 -25.24
CA PHE A 200 -24.26 19.52 -24.99
C PHE A 200 -25.71 19.47 -24.51
N ASP A 201 -26.42 18.37 -24.80
CA ASP A 201 -27.80 18.17 -24.36
C ASP A 201 -27.86 17.22 -23.15
N VAL A 202 -28.77 17.49 -22.21
CA VAL A 202 -29.02 16.69 -21.01
C VAL A 202 -29.53 15.28 -21.32
N ASN A 203 -30.09 15.05 -22.51
CA ASN A 203 -30.52 13.74 -23.00
C ASN A 203 -29.39 12.96 -23.71
N THR A 204 -28.16 13.49 -23.72
CA THR A 204 -27.01 12.78 -24.27
C THR A 204 -26.42 11.84 -23.20
N PRO A 205 -26.16 10.56 -23.50
CA PRO A 205 -25.46 9.65 -22.59
C PRO A 205 -24.11 10.20 -22.14
N TRP A 206 -23.74 10.01 -20.88
CA TRP A 206 -22.49 10.55 -20.29
C TRP A 206 -21.25 10.21 -21.13
N LYS A 207 -21.14 8.97 -21.61
CA LYS A 207 -20.02 8.51 -22.44
C LYS A 207 -19.88 9.25 -23.78
N LYS A 208 -21.00 9.76 -24.33
CA LYS A 208 -21.04 10.50 -25.59
C LYS A 208 -20.81 12.00 -25.43
N LEU A 209 -20.78 12.52 -24.20
CA LEU A 209 -20.48 13.92 -23.95
C LEU A 209 -19.03 14.26 -24.34
N PRO A 210 -18.78 15.48 -24.88
CA PRO A 210 -17.42 15.95 -25.12
C PRO A 210 -16.58 15.94 -23.84
N ALA A 211 -15.28 15.66 -23.95
CA ALA A 211 -14.37 15.62 -22.81
C ALA A 211 -14.35 16.94 -22.02
N LYS A 212 -14.43 18.08 -22.72
CA LYS A 212 -14.53 19.42 -22.10
C LYS A 212 -15.79 19.56 -21.25
N SER A 213 -16.92 19.06 -21.73
CA SER A 213 -18.21 19.10 -21.00
C SER A 213 -18.18 18.21 -19.77
N ARG A 214 -17.64 16.97 -19.88
CA ARG A 214 -17.47 16.08 -18.72
C ARG A 214 -16.57 16.70 -17.66
N LYS A 215 -15.45 17.30 -18.07
CA LYS A 215 -14.53 18.00 -17.17
C LYS A 215 -15.23 19.16 -16.45
N ALA A 216 -15.95 20.00 -17.20
CA ALA A 216 -16.70 21.11 -16.63
C ALA A 216 -17.74 20.64 -15.61
N ILE A 217 -18.45 19.54 -15.87
CA ILE A 217 -19.44 18.98 -14.94
C ILE A 217 -18.79 18.47 -13.64
N LEU A 218 -17.64 17.81 -13.73
CA LEU A 218 -16.96 17.25 -12.56
C LEU A 218 -16.21 18.31 -11.74
N GLU A 219 -15.36 19.11 -12.40
CA GLU A 219 -14.41 20.04 -11.78
C GLU A 219 -14.94 21.49 -11.69
N GLY A 220 -16.03 21.81 -12.39
CA GLY A 220 -16.60 23.15 -12.46
C GLY A 220 -16.14 23.95 -13.67
N CYS A 221 -16.67 25.17 -13.79
CA CYS A 221 -16.23 26.16 -14.76
C CYS A 221 -16.19 27.56 -14.16
N ASP A 222 -15.20 28.36 -14.56
CA ASP A 222 -15.04 29.76 -14.10
C ASP A 222 -16.08 30.72 -14.69
N GLU A 223 -16.96 30.23 -15.58
CA GLU A 223 -18.03 31.02 -16.21
C GLU A 223 -19.35 30.86 -15.45
N GLN A 224 -20.10 31.95 -15.34
CA GLN A 224 -21.43 31.92 -14.74
C GLN A 224 -22.44 31.23 -15.66
N VAL A 225 -23.14 30.26 -15.11
CA VAL A 225 -24.19 29.53 -15.82
C VAL A 225 -25.49 30.31 -15.72
N HIS A 226 -26.06 30.64 -16.88
CA HIS A 226 -27.35 31.31 -16.96
C HIS A 226 -28.48 30.28 -16.94
N VAL A 227 -29.19 30.18 -15.82
CA VAL A 227 -30.27 29.21 -15.63
C VAL A 227 -31.63 29.89 -15.85
N ARG A 228 -32.40 29.41 -16.83
CA ARG A 228 -33.76 29.87 -17.12
C ARG A 228 -34.75 28.74 -16.91
N TYR A 229 -35.78 28.95 -16.08
CA TYR A 229 -36.82 27.95 -15.84
C TYR A 229 -38.21 28.58 -15.66
N LYS A 230 -39.25 27.81 -15.92
CA LYS A 230 -40.63 28.19 -15.59
C LYS A 230 -40.98 27.64 -14.20
N ASN A 231 -41.43 28.51 -13.32
CA ASN A 231 -41.95 28.09 -12.02
C ASN A 231 -43.34 27.42 -12.20
N ARG A 232 -43.80 26.69 -11.18
CA ARG A 232 -45.15 26.14 -10.99
C ARG A 232 -46.28 27.09 -11.41
N TYR A 233 -46.11 28.40 -11.23
CA TYR A 233 -47.10 29.43 -11.55
C TYR A 233 -46.98 29.99 -12.99
N GLY A 234 -46.25 29.32 -13.88
CA GLY A 234 -46.08 29.71 -15.28
C GLY A 234 -45.15 30.90 -15.54
N ARG A 235 -44.64 31.56 -14.49
CA ARG A 235 -43.69 32.68 -14.60
C ARG A 235 -42.29 32.17 -14.90
N THR A 236 -41.65 32.75 -15.92
CA THR A 236 -40.24 32.52 -16.23
C THR A 236 -39.37 33.24 -15.21
N ARG A 237 -38.44 32.51 -14.59
CA ARG A 237 -37.37 33.07 -13.75
C ARG A 237 -36.03 32.75 -14.40
N SER A 238 -35.10 33.69 -14.32
CA SER A 238 -33.72 33.50 -14.73
C SER A 238 -32.78 34.04 -13.65
N TYR A 239 -31.66 33.35 -13.45
CA TYR A 239 -30.60 33.77 -12.55
C TYR A 239 -29.26 33.29 -13.10
N TYR A 240 -28.18 33.96 -12.70
CA TYR A 240 -26.82 33.52 -12.93
C TYR A 240 -26.33 32.82 -11.66
N ALA A 241 -25.63 31.70 -11.83
CA ALA A 241 -25.00 30.99 -10.73
C ALA A 241 -23.59 30.55 -11.13
N ASP A 242 -22.67 30.64 -10.18
CA ASP A 242 -21.35 30.05 -10.34
C ASP A 242 -21.47 28.52 -10.29
N PHE A 243 -20.72 27.83 -11.15
CA PHE A 243 -20.80 26.37 -11.27
C PHE A 243 -19.49 25.73 -10.80
N GLU A 244 -19.47 25.33 -9.53
CA GLU A 244 -18.30 24.72 -8.87
C GLU A 244 -18.03 23.27 -9.31
N GLY A 245 -18.98 22.61 -9.96
CA GLY A 245 -18.88 21.19 -10.34
C GLY A 245 -19.24 20.22 -9.20
N VAL A 246 -19.42 18.94 -9.55
CA VAL A 246 -19.87 17.91 -8.58
C VAL A 246 -18.81 17.63 -7.51
N MET A 247 -17.53 17.60 -7.89
CA MET A 247 -16.43 17.22 -7.00
C MET A 247 -16.24 18.26 -5.90
N ALA A 248 -16.14 19.54 -6.27
CA ALA A 248 -16.02 20.64 -5.32
C ALA A 248 -17.26 20.76 -4.43
N PHE A 249 -18.46 20.55 -5.00
CA PHE A 249 -19.71 20.51 -4.24
C PHE A 249 -19.68 19.44 -3.14
N LEU A 250 -19.21 18.22 -3.46
CA LEU A 250 -19.11 17.11 -2.50
C LEU A 250 -18.08 17.40 -1.41
N HIS A 251 -16.89 17.89 -1.76
CA HIS A 251 -15.86 18.28 -0.79
C HIS A 251 -16.35 19.36 0.17
N ARG A 252 -16.90 20.45 -0.37
CA ARG A 252 -17.44 21.56 0.43
C ARG A 252 -18.57 21.11 1.34
N ARG A 253 -19.49 20.27 0.84
CA ARG A 253 -20.58 19.71 1.65
C ARG A 253 -20.06 18.85 2.79
N MET A 254 -18.99 18.08 2.57
CA MET A 254 -18.38 17.23 3.59
C MET A 254 -17.76 18.05 4.71
N GLU A 255 -17.02 19.12 4.37
CA GLU A 255 -16.41 20.03 5.35
C GLU A 255 -17.44 20.84 6.14
N GLN A 256 -18.54 21.24 5.50
CA GLN A 256 -19.57 22.09 6.11
C GLN A 256 -20.62 21.32 6.92
N THR A 257 -20.72 20.00 6.75
CA THR A 257 -21.81 19.24 7.38
C THR A 257 -21.38 18.65 8.72
N ASP A 258 -22.08 19.03 9.79
CA ASP A 258 -21.87 18.45 11.13
C ASP A 258 -22.69 17.16 11.39
N SER A 259 -23.61 16.81 10.48
CA SER A 259 -24.45 15.62 10.61
C SER A 259 -23.71 14.36 10.19
N GLU A 260 -23.47 13.45 11.12
CA GLU A 260 -22.81 12.15 10.87
C GLU A 260 -23.52 11.32 9.79
N GLN A 261 -24.86 11.30 9.80
CA GLN A 261 -25.63 10.57 8.79
C GLN A 261 -25.44 11.14 7.36
N MET A 262 -25.24 12.45 7.25
CA MET A 262 -24.98 13.08 5.97
C MET A 262 -23.51 12.89 5.56
N LYS A 263 -22.56 12.95 6.49
CA LYS A 263 -21.15 12.61 6.22
C LYS A 263 -21.04 11.20 5.66
N GLU A 264 -21.62 10.21 6.33
CA GLU A 264 -21.65 8.81 5.85
C GLU A 264 -22.26 8.69 4.44
N ARG A 265 -23.31 9.47 4.14
CA ARG A 265 -23.89 9.51 2.79
C ARG A 265 -22.93 10.08 1.75
N LEU A 266 -22.18 11.13 2.09
CA LEU A 266 -21.22 11.75 1.19
C LEU A 266 -19.97 10.88 1.01
N GLU A 267 -19.54 10.19 2.07
CA GLU A 267 -18.47 9.19 2.02
C GLU A 267 -18.79 8.03 1.07
N GLY A 268 -20.08 7.72 0.88
CA GLY A 268 -20.51 6.74 -0.12
C GLY A 268 -20.15 7.08 -1.57
N PHE A 269 -19.72 8.31 -1.85
CA PHE A 269 -19.20 8.75 -3.17
C PHE A 269 -17.68 8.90 -3.19
N MET A 270 -17.00 8.51 -2.12
CA MET A 270 -15.56 8.60 -1.97
C MET A 270 -14.94 7.20 -1.92
N ARG A 271 -13.69 7.10 -2.35
CA ARG A 271 -12.86 5.92 -2.11
C ARG A 271 -11.58 6.32 -1.41
N ASP A 272 -11.03 5.36 -0.68
CA ASP A 272 -9.66 5.44 -0.24
C ASP A 272 -8.76 5.26 -1.47
N VAL A 273 -8.01 6.31 -1.80
CA VAL A 273 -6.99 6.30 -2.85
C VAL A 273 -5.60 6.38 -2.23
N PRO A 274 -4.55 5.85 -2.89
CA PRO A 274 -3.18 6.03 -2.44
C PRO A 274 -2.87 7.52 -2.26
N CYS A 275 -2.24 7.87 -1.14
CA CYS A 275 -1.83 9.25 -0.88
C CYS A 275 -0.86 9.72 -2.00
N PRO A 276 -1.10 10.87 -2.64
CA PRO A 276 -0.30 11.32 -3.79
C PRO A 276 1.14 11.70 -3.42
N GLU A 277 1.42 12.06 -2.16
CA GLU A 277 2.78 12.40 -1.73
C GLU A 277 3.67 11.18 -1.49
N CYS A 278 3.12 10.10 -0.93
CA CYS A 278 3.88 8.89 -0.61
C CYS A 278 3.51 7.68 -1.49
N ASP A 279 2.63 7.87 -2.47
CA ASP A 279 2.12 6.83 -3.37
C ASP A 279 1.62 5.57 -2.62
N GLY A 280 0.97 5.77 -1.47
CA GLY A 280 0.47 4.65 -0.64
C GLY A 280 1.49 4.03 0.33
N THR A 281 2.78 4.35 0.21
CA THR A 281 3.86 3.70 1.00
C THR A 281 3.90 4.09 2.48
N ARG A 282 3.15 5.12 2.89
CA ARG A 282 3.04 5.65 4.27
C ARG A 282 4.29 6.31 4.83
N LEU A 283 5.41 6.31 4.11
CA LEU A 283 6.70 6.78 4.62
C LEU A 283 7.15 8.09 3.94
N LYS A 284 8.10 8.78 4.56
CA LYS A 284 8.77 9.95 3.99
C LYS A 284 9.67 9.57 2.80
N PRO A 285 9.84 10.47 1.82
CA PRO A 285 10.72 10.24 0.67
C PRO A 285 12.16 9.86 1.03
N GLU A 286 12.74 10.48 2.07
CA GLU A 286 14.10 10.20 2.52
C GLU A 286 14.28 8.78 3.05
N ILE A 287 13.23 8.22 3.67
CA ILE A 287 13.23 6.85 4.18
C ILE A 287 13.09 5.85 3.02
N LEU A 288 12.28 6.19 2.02
CA LEU A 288 12.14 5.41 0.78
C LEU A 288 13.43 5.42 -0.06
N ALA A 289 14.28 6.42 0.11
CA ALA A 289 15.58 6.48 -0.55
C ALA A 289 16.61 5.49 0.05
N VAL A 290 16.37 4.97 1.25
CA VAL A 290 17.21 3.90 1.83
C VAL A 290 16.81 2.57 1.20
N THR A 291 17.76 1.92 0.54
CA THR A 291 17.51 0.72 -0.26
C THR A 291 18.40 -0.46 0.13
N MET A 292 17.87 -1.65 -0.11
CA MET A 292 18.56 -2.94 0.01
C MET A 292 18.72 -3.52 -1.40
N THR A 293 19.88 -4.08 -1.72
CA THR A 293 20.15 -4.63 -3.06
C THR A 293 20.24 -6.16 -3.00
N ALA A 294 19.44 -6.85 -3.80
CA ALA A 294 19.43 -8.30 -3.88
C ALA A 294 19.48 -8.77 -5.34
N GLY A 295 20.53 -9.53 -5.70
CA GLY A 295 20.69 -10.21 -6.98
C GLY A 295 20.15 -9.44 -8.19
N SER A 296 19.24 -10.09 -8.93
CA SER A 296 18.56 -9.54 -10.13
C SER A 296 17.38 -8.62 -9.82
N PHE A 297 16.95 -8.53 -8.55
CA PHE A 297 15.81 -7.70 -8.15
C PHE A 297 16.15 -6.20 -8.07
N GLY A 298 17.44 -5.87 -8.06
CA GLY A 298 17.95 -4.51 -7.96
C GLY A 298 17.77 -3.90 -6.56
N PRO A 299 18.04 -2.59 -6.42
CA PRO A 299 17.81 -1.87 -5.17
C PRO A 299 16.31 -1.67 -4.93
N LYS A 300 15.83 -2.01 -3.73
CA LYS A 300 14.45 -1.79 -3.29
C LYS A 300 14.41 -1.12 -1.92
N SER A 301 13.44 -0.22 -1.73
CA SER A 301 13.16 0.39 -0.43
C SER A 301 12.37 -0.56 0.48
N ILE A 302 12.28 -0.23 1.77
CA ILE A 302 11.49 -1.04 2.73
C ILE A 302 10.02 -1.20 2.30
N ALA A 303 9.42 -0.15 1.74
CA ALA A 303 8.03 -0.19 1.29
C ALA A 303 7.86 -1.12 0.07
N GLN A 304 8.79 -1.04 -0.88
CA GLN A 304 8.77 -1.91 -2.06
C GLN A 304 8.97 -3.38 -1.67
N VAL A 305 9.84 -3.68 -0.70
CA VAL A 305 9.99 -5.04 -0.17
C VAL A 305 8.73 -5.51 0.57
N ALA A 306 8.03 -4.62 1.27
CA ALA A 306 6.78 -4.95 1.95
C ALA A 306 5.58 -5.13 1.00
N GLU A 307 5.62 -4.53 -0.18
CA GLU A 307 4.59 -4.68 -1.22
C GLU A 307 4.72 -5.97 -2.04
N LEU A 308 5.91 -6.55 -2.10
CA LEU A 308 6.10 -7.88 -2.68
C LEU A 308 5.18 -8.90 -2.02
N SER A 309 4.80 -9.93 -2.78
CA SER A 309 4.18 -11.11 -2.20
C SER A 309 5.13 -11.73 -1.18
N ILE A 310 4.62 -12.45 -0.17
CA ILE A 310 5.45 -13.11 0.84
C ILE A 310 6.44 -14.08 0.17
N ALA A 311 6.03 -14.74 -0.93
CA ALA A 311 6.93 -15.57 -1.73
C ALA A 311 8.07 -14.77 -2.37
N ASP A 312 7.76 -13.68 -3.08
CA ASP A 312 8.77 -12.85 -3.75
C ASP A 312 9.67 -12.13 -2.73
N CYS A 313 9.13 -11.74 -1.58
CA CYS A 313 9.86 -11.14 -0.47
C CYS A 313 10.86 -12.13 0.14
N ALA A 314 10.46 -13.39 0.33
CA ALA A 314 11.35 -14.44 0.79
C ALA A 314 12.48 -14.70 -0.23
N GLU A 315 12.17 -14.75 -1.53
CA GLU A 315 13.18 -14.88 -2.59
C GLU A 315 14.15 -13.68 -2.60
N PHE A 316 13.63 -12.47 -2.51
CA PHE A 316 14.42 -11.24 -2.43
C PHE A 316 15.40 -11.28 -1.25
N LEU A 317 14.93 -11.65 -0.06
CA LEU A 317 15.77 -11.70 1.15
C LEU A 317 16.79 -12.85 1.12
N ASN A 318 16.48 -13.96 0.44
CA ASN A 318 17.45 -15.05 0.23
C ASN A 318 18.53 -14.67 -0.78
N ALA A 319 18.20 -13.83 -1.77
CA ALA A 319 19.15 -13.30 -2.75
C ALA A 319 19.93 -12.06 -2.26
N LEU A 320 19.67 -11.60 -1.03
CA LEU A 320 20.30 -10.41 -0.47
C LEU A 320 21.79 -10.66 -0.21
N THR A 321 22.65 -9.88 -0.87
CA THR A 321 24.10 -9.94 -0.67
C THR A 321 24.51 -8.95 0.40
N LEU A 322 24.84 -9.44 1.60
CA LEU A 322 25.37 -8.63 2.69
C LEU A 322 26.90 -8.64 2.68
N GLY A 323 27.51 -7.47 2.86
CA GLY A 323 28.95 -7.36 3.11
C GLY A 323 29.34 -8.02 4.44
N THR A 324 30.63 -8.26 4.68
CA THR A 324 31.12 -8.93 5.91
C THR A 324 30.68 -8.22 7.20
N ARG A 325 30.75 -6.89 7.22
CA ARG A 325 30.29 -6.07 8.35
C ARG A 325 28.77 -6.13 8.52
N GLU A 326 28.04 -6.04 7.43
CA GLU A 326 26.56 -6.05 7.45
C GLU A 326 26.04 -7.41 7.88
N ALA A 327 26.63 -8.51 7.39
CA ALA A 327 26.30 -9.85 7.80
C ALA A 327 26.55 -10.09 9.30
N ALA A 328 27.62 -9.53 9.86
CA ALA A 328 27.90 -9.62 11.30
C ALA A 328 26.86 -8.89 12.17
N ILE A 329 26.26 -7.80 11.67
CA ILE A 329 25.30 -6.98 12.41
C ILE A 329 23.86 -7.46 12.17
N ALA A 330 23.48 -7.59 10.90
CA ALA A 330 22.12 -7.85 10.44
C ALA A 330 21.84 -9.33 10.16
N GLY A 331 22.85 -10.22 10.17
CA GLY A 331 22.67 -11.63 9.82
C GLY A 331 21.65 -12.36 10.71
N GLN A 332 21.66 -12.10 12.02
CA GLN A 332 20.66 -12.68 12.93
C GLN A 332 19.25 -12.13 12.68
N VAL A 333 19.15 -10.84 12.36
CA VAL A 333 17.86 -10.20 12.01
C VAL A 333 17.32 -10.77 10.72
N LEU A 334 18.15 -10.93 9.69
CA LEU A 334 17.77 -11.52 8.41
C LEU A 334 17.27 -12.96 8.59
N LYS A 335 17.96 -13.76 9.41
CA LYS A 335 17.56 -15.13 9.72
C LYS A 335 16.18 -15.18 10.40
N GLU A 336 15.91 -14.28 11.34
CA GLU A 336 14.62 -14.18 12.01
C GLU A 336 13.49 -13.80 11.03
N ILE A 337 13.74 -12.84 10.13
CA ILE A 337 12.77 -12.44 9.10
C ILE A 337 12.48 -13.60 8.16
N GLN A 338 13.52 -14.27 7.64
CA GLN A 338 13.39 -15.43 6.76
C GLN A 338 12.61 -16.57 7.43
N SER A 339 12.85 -16.82 8.73
CA SER A 339 12.09 -17.82 9.48
C SER A 339 10.60 -17.47 9.55
N ARG A 340 10.25 -16.21 9.85
CA ARG A 340 8.86 -15.75 9.92
C ARG A 340 8.14 -15.81 8.58
N LEU A 341 8.82 -15.42 7.49
CA LEU A 341 8.29 -15.57 6.15
C LEU A 341 8.08 -17.04 5.80
N GLY A 342 9.01 -17.92 6.17
CA GLY A 342 8.87 -19.37 6.03
C GLY A 342 7.59 -19.89 6.67
N PHE A 343 7.30 -19.49 7.92
CA PHE A 343 6.06 -19.91 8.59
C PHE A 343 4.79 -19.41 7.89
N LEU A 344 4.81 -18.21 7.30
CA LEU A 344 3.68 -17.69 6.52
C LEU A 344 3.50 -18.46 5.19
N LEU A 345 4.60 -18.87 4.56
CA LEU A 345 4.57 -19.72 3.37
C LEU A 345 4.02 -21.13 3.69
N ASP A 346 4.42 -21.70 4.82
CA ASP A 346 3.99 -23.03 5.26
C ASP A 346 2.46 -23.10 5.46
N VAL A 347 1.85 -22.04 6.00
CA VAL A 347 0.39 -21.93 6.18
C VAL A 347 -0.36 -21.48 4.91
N GLY A 348 0.32 -21.36 3.76
CA GLY A 348 -0.30 -21.05 2.47
C GLY A 348 -0.76 -19.60 2.30
N LEU A 349 -0.03 -18.65 2.89
CA LEU A 349 -0.29 -17.21 2.75
C LEU A 349 0.68 -16.52 1.77
N ASP A 350 1.28 -17.29 0.85
CA ASP A 350 2.29 -16.84 -0.10
C ASP A 350 1.86 -15.67 -1.00
N TYR A 351 0.55 -15.60 -1.32
CA TYR A 351 -0.02 -14.58 -2.20
C TYR A 351 -0.26 -13.21 -1.53
N LEU A 352 -0.12 -13.11 -0.21
CA LEU A 352 -0.29 -11.85 0.51
C LEU A 352 0.97 -10.99 0.45
N SER A 353 0.81 -9.67 0.56
CA SER A 353 1.93 -8.76 0.83
C SER A 353 2.00 -8.43 2.32
N LEU A 354 3.18 -8.01 2.78
CA LEU A 354 3.37 -7.52 4.16
C LEU A 354 2.69 -6.15 4.39
N SER A 355 2.44 -5.40 3.31
CA SER A 355 1.77 -4.10 3.33
C SER A 355 0.23 -4.19 3.40
N ARG A 356 -0.37 -5.38 3.21
CA ARG A 356 -1.83 -5.56 3.21
C ARG A 356 -2.43 -5.15 4.55
N ALA A 357 -3.49 -4.36 4.51
CA ALA A 357 -4.17 -3.87 5.71
C ALA A 357 -4.84 -5.01 6.48
N ALA A 358 -4.60 -5.08 7.79
CA ALA A 358 -5.10 -6.16 8.65
C ALA A 358 -6.63 -6.29 8.64
N GLY A 359 -7.36 -5.18 8.55
CA GLY A 359 -8.83 -5.19 8.47
C GLY A 359 -9.41 -5.78 7.18
N THR A 360 -8.59 -6.00 6.15
CA THR A 360 -9.03 -6.59 4.87
C THR A 360 -8.81 -8.10 4.81
N LEU A 361 -8.26 -8.70 5.86
CA LEU A 361 -8.00 -10.14 5.94
C LEU A 361 -9.30 -10.88 6.28
N SER A 362 -9.52 -12.02 5.62
CA SER A 362 -10.57 -12.96 6.02
C SER A 362 -10.26 -13.58 7.37
N GLY A 363 -11.28 -14.09 8.06
CA GLY A 363 -11.12 -14.78 9.35
C GLY A 363 -10.08 -15.91 9.28
N GLY A 364 -10.14 -16.74 8.24
CA GLY A 364 -9.15 -17.81 8.01
C GLY A 364 -7.74 -17.29 7.72
N GLU A 365 -7.57 -16.19 6.97
CA GLU A 365 -6.24 -15.56 6.78
C GLU A 365 -5.68 -15.05 8.12
N ALA A 366 -6.48 -14.31 8.90
CA ALA A 366 -6.06 -13.78 10.20
C ALA A 366 -5.69 -14.89 11.19
N GLN A 367 -6.47 -15.96 11.22
CA GLN A 367 -6.20 -17.14 12.04
C GLN A 367 -4.90 -17.84 11.64
N ARG A 368 -4.64 -18.00 10.33
CA ARG A 368 -3.39 -18.60 9.83
C ARG A 368 -2.17 -17.74 10.11
N ILE A 369 -2.27 -16.40 10.04
CA ILE A 369 -1.20 -15.49 10.47
C ILE A 369 -0.90 -15.70 11.96
N ARG A 370 -1.95 -15.83 12.78
CA ARG A 370 -1.79 -16.11 14.21
C ARG A 370 -1.10 -17.46 14.43
N LEU A 371 -1.48 -18.50 13.69
CA LEU A 371 -0.84 -19.82 13.75
C LEU A 371 0.65 -19.74 13.37
N ALA A 372 0.99 -19.10 12.25
CA ALA A 372 2.37 -18.88 11.83
C ALA A 372 3.21 -18.15 12.90
N THR A 373 2.61 -17.14 13.54
CA THR A 373 3.25 -16.41 14.65
C THR A 373 3.49 -17.31 15.86
N GLN A 374 2.56 -18.21 16.18
CA GLN A 374 2.73 -19.16 17.28
C GLN A 374 3.81 -20.20 16.99
N ILE A 375 3.89 -20.72 15.77
CA ILE A 375 4.96 -21.64 15.36
C ILE A 375 6.32 -20.95 15.49
N GLY A 376 6.42 -19.69 15.05
CA GLY A 376 7.65 -18.92 15.15
C GLY A 376 8.05 -18.51 16.57
N SER A 377 7.17 -18.63 17.56
CA SER A 377 7.51 -18.35 18.96
C SER A 377 8.47 -19.38 19.56
N GLY A 378 8.58 -20.57 18.95
CA GLY A 378 9.47 -21.64 19.43
C GLY A 378 9.12 -22.14 20.83
N LEU A 379 7.89 -21.91 21.31
CA LEU A 379 7.44 -22.36 22.61
C LEU A 379 7.29 -23.90 22.61
N VAL A 380 7.61 -24.50 23.76
CA VAL A 380 7.54 -25.95 24.01
C VAL A 380 6.73 -26.18 25.29
N GLY A 381 5.95 -27.26 25.35
CA GLY A 381 5.09 -27.58 26.49
C GLY A 381 3.82 -26.71 26.57
N VAL A 382 3.42 -26.10 25.46
CA VAL A 382 2.19 -25.31 25.37
C VAL A 382 1.03 -26.19 24.90
N LEU A 383 -0.16 -25.97 25.47
CA LEU A 383 -1.42 -26.50 24.97
C LEU A 383 -2.05 -25.49 24.01
N TYR A 384 -2.04 -25.81 22.72
CA TYR A 384 -2.71 -25.02 21.70
C TYR A 384 -4.14 -25.53 21.50
N VAL A 385 -5.13 -24.64 21.66
CA VAL A 385 -6.53 -24.93 21.35
C VAL A 385 -6.90 -24.14 20.11
N LEU A 386 -7.17 -24.85 19.01
CA LEU A 386 -7.48 -24.28 17.70
C LEU A 386 -8.94 -24.53 17.35
N ASP A 387 -9.59 -23.50 16.81
CA ASP A 387 -11.00 -23.51 16.42
C ASP A 387 -11.12 -23.53 14.90
N GLU A 388 -11.35 -24.70 14.29
CA GLU A 388 -11.53 -24.92 12.85
C GLU A 388 -10.50 -24.22 11.93
N PRO A 389 -9.20 -24.54 12.05
CA PRO A 389 -8.15 -23.91 11.24
C PRO A 389 -8.27 -24.16 9.73
N SER A 390 -9.07 -25.14 9.29
CA SER A 390 -9.37 -25.39 7.87
C SER A 390 -10.31 -24.35 7.23
N ILE A 391 -10.93 -23.46 8.04
CA ILE A 391 -11.87 -22.44 7.53
C ILE A 391 -11.25 -21.58 6.44
N GLY A 392 -12.01 -21.43 5.34
CA GLY A 392 -11.64 -20.56 4.23
C GLY A 392 -10.37 -21.00 3.51
N LEU A 393 -10.00 -22.28 3.67
CA LEU A 393 -8.87 -22.91 3.01
C LEU A 393 -9.38 -23.85 1.91
N HIS A 394 -8.64 -23.91 0.80
CA HIS A 394 -9.00 -24.80 -0.30
C HIS A 394 -8.47 -26.21 -0.01
N GLN A 395 -9.20 -27.28 -0.36
CA GLN A 395 -8.79 -28.67 -0.05
C GLN A 395 -7.35 -28.99 -0.41
N ARG A 396 -6.86 -28.46 -1.53
CA ARG A 396 -5.46 -28.59 -1.97
C ARG A 396 -4.44 -28.18 -0.89
N ASP A 397 -4.72 -27.09 -0.18
CA ASP A 397 -3.77 -26.51 0.77
C ASP A 397 -3.94 -27.14 2.16
N ASN A 398 -4.99 -27.94 2.38
CA ASN A 398 -5.34 -28.52 3.68
C ASN A 398 -4.25 -29.45 4.18
N ARG A 399 -3.62 -30.19 3.26
CA ARG A 399 -2.49 -31.05 3.62
C ARG A 399 -1.33 -30.28 4.25
N ARG A 400 -1.01 -29.09 3.71
CA ARG A 400 0.07 -28.25 4.24
C ARG A 400 -0.24 -27.75 5.66
N LEU A 401 -1.50 -27.42 5.92
CA LEU A 401 -1.97 -27.06 7.25
C LEU A 401 -1.76 -28.22 8.23
N ILE A 402 -2.20 -29.43 7.86
CA ILE A 402 -2.03 -30.64 8.69
C ILE A 402 -0.55 -30.88 8.99
N ASP A 403 0.33 -30.86 7.99
CA ASP A 403 1.77 -31.06 8.18
C ASP A 403 2.37 -30.00 9.12
N THR A 404 1.85 -28.77 9.08
CA THR A 404 2.25 -27.68 9.96
C THR A 404 1.79 -27.89 11.40
N LEU A 405 0.57 -28.39 11.62
CA LEU A 405 0.05 -28.75 12.94
C LEU A 405 0.83 -29.92 13.55
N VAL A 406 1.17 -30.92 12.74
CA VAL A 406 2.03 -32.04 13.12
C VAL A 406 3.41 -31.55 13.56
N ARG A 407 4.02 -30.62 12.82
CA ARG A 407 5.29 -30.01 13.23
C ARG A 407 5.17 -29.25 14.56
N LEU A 408 4.06 -28.52 14.78
CA LEU A 408 3.81 -27.82 16.05
C LEU A 408 3.74 -28.81 17.22
N ARG A 409 3.09 -29.96 17.02
CA ARG A 409 3.04 -31.07 18.00
C ARG A 409 4.43 -31.61 18.26
N ASP A 410 5.18 -31.93 17.21
CA ASP A 410 6.49 -32.59 17.27
C ASP A 410 7.58 -31.71 17.89
N LEU A 411 7.38 -30.39 17.92
CA LEU A 411 8.20 -29.46 18.72
C LEU A 411 8.07 -29.70 20.24
N GLY A 412 7.14 -30.54 20.69
CA GLY A 412 6.89 -30.87 22.09
C GLY A 412 5.68 -30.14 22.67
N ASN A 413 4.70 -29.81 21.84
CA ASN A 413 3.45 -29.17 22.25
C ASN A 413 2.27 -30.14 22.10
N THR A 414 1.16 -29.82 22.76
CA THR A 414 -0.10 -30.56 22.63
C THR A 414 -1.10 -29.69 21.90
N LEU A 415 -1.82 -30.27 20.94
CA LEU A 415 -2.86 -29.58 20.19
C LEU A 415 -4.23 -30.20 20.51
N ILE A 416 -5.21 -29.33 20.73
CA ILE A 416 -6.64 -29.68 20.68
C ILE A 416 -7.21 -28.87 19.53
N VAL A 417 -7.69 -29.57 18.51
CA VAL A 417 -8.22 -28.97 17.30
C VAL A 417 -9.70 -29.32 17.21
N VAL A 418 -10.57 -28.30 17.23
CA VAL A 418 -11.98 -28.45 16.90
C VAL A 418 -12.08 -28.44 15.38
N GLU A 419 -12.54 -29.53 14.79
CA GLU A 419 -12.60 -29.70 13.34
C GLU A 419 -13.75 -30.60 12.90
N HIS A 420 -14.14 -30.44 11.64
CA HIS A 420 -15.11 -31.27 10.95
C HIS A 420 -14.59 -31.76 9.59
N ASP A 421 -13.37 -31.38 9.20
CA ASP A 421 -12.71 -31.85 7.98
C ASP A 421 -12.25 -33.32 8.08
N LEU A 422 -12.56 -34.09 7.04
CA LEU A 422 -12.27 -35.52 6.94
C LEU A 422 -10.77 -35.81 7.04
N ASP A 423 -9.95 -35.04 6.31
CA ASP A 423 -8.51 -35.27 6.26
C ASP A 423 -7.87 -34.97 7.62
N THR A 424 -8.29 -33.89 8.29
CA THR A 424 -7.75 -33.52 9.59
C THR A 424 -8.10 -34.53 10.66
N ILE A 425 -9.35 -35.01 10.70
CA ILE A 425 -9.78 -36.04 11.65
C ILE A 425 -9.01 -37.35 11.41
N ALA A 426 -8.78 -37.73 10.15
CA ALA A 426 -8.02 -38.93 9.81
C ALA A 426 -6.53 -38.86 10.21
N HIS A 427 -5.97 -37.66 10.34
CA HIS A 427 -4.57 -37.45 10.77
C HIS A 427 -4.40 -37.22 12.27
N ALA A 428 -5.49 -37.16 13.03
CA ALA A 428 -5.45 -36.98 14.47
C ALA A 428 -4.89 -38.22 15.18
N ASP A 429 -3.98 -38.01 16.13
CA ASP A 429 -3.50 -39.11 16.99
C ASP A 429 -4.61 -39.64 17.91
N TRP A 430 -5.54 -38.77 18.28
CA TRP A 430 -6.67 -39.04 19.16
C TRP A 430 -7.87 -38.18 18.76
N VAL A 431 -9.06 -38.76 18.77
CA VAL A 431 -10.30 -38.06 18.43
C VAL A 431 -11.28 -38.15 19.60
N VAL A 432 -11.83 -36.99 19.97
CA VAL A 432 -12.92 -36.88 20.95
C VAL A 432 -14.16 -36.39 20.21
N ASP A 433 -15.18 -37.25 20.13
CA ASP A 433 -16.47 -36.92 19.52
C ASP A 433 -17.44 -36.47 20.63
N ILE A 434 -18.01 -35.26 20.48
CA ILE A 434 -18.80 -34.61 21.53
C ILE A 434 -20.24 -34.40 21.08
N GLY A 435 -21.17 -34.91 21.89
CA GLY A 435 -22.61 -34.70 21.83
C GLY A 435 -23.22 -35.41 20.63
N PRO A 436 -24.11 -36.40 20.82
CA PRO A 436 -24.80 -36.98 19.67
C PRO A 436 -25.71 -35.96 18.97
N ALA A 437 -26.03 -34.84 19.62
CA ALA A 437 -26.78 -33.72 19.06
C ALA A 437 -26.37 -32.38 19.69
N ALA A 438 -27.00 -31.28 19.26
CA ALA A 438 -26.76 -29.94 19.79
C ALA A 438 -27.60 -29.63 21.05
N GLY A 439 -27.19 -28.61 21.81
CA GLY A 439 -27.97 -28.08 22.95
C GLY A 439 -28.08 -29.05 24.13
N GLU A 440 -29.27 -29.17 24.71
CA GLU A 440 -29.54 -30.05 25.87
C GLU A 440 -29.37 -31.55 25.55
N HIS A 441 -29.38 -31.91 24.26
CA HIS A 441 -29.16 -33.27 23.78
C HIS A 441 -27.66 -33.57 23.50
N GLY A 442 -26.79 -32.59 23.70
CA GLY A 442 -25.34 -32.67 23.47
C GLY A 442 -24.51 -32.75 24.75
N GLY A 443 -23.25 -32.33 24.65
CA GLY A 443 -22.35 -32.15 25.80
C GLY A 443 -21.84 -33.45 26.45
N GLN A 444 -22.05 -34.60 25.82
CA GLN A 444 -21.56 -35.91 26.27
C GLN A 444 -20.39 -36.36 25.40
N ILE A 445 -19.41 -37.05 25.97
CA ILE A 445 -18.33 -37.66 25.18
C ILE A 445 -18.86 -38.96 24.57
N VAL A 446 -19.11 -38.97 23.26
CA VAL A 446 -19.63 -40.13 22.52
C VAL A 446 -18.50 -41.11 22.17
N HIS A 447 -17.33 -40.55 21.85
CA HIS A 447 -16.12 -41.29 21.55
C HIS A 447 -14.90 -40.56 22.13
N SER A 448 -13.91 -41.32 22.58
CA SER A 448 -12.59 -40.82 22.93
C SER A 448 -11.60 -41.95 22.69
N GLY A 449 -10.85 -41.88 21.60
CA GLY A 449 -10.00 -42.98 21.16
C GLY A 449 -9.26 -42.68 19.86
N THR A 450 -8.71 -43.73 19.25
CA THR A 450 -8.09 -43.61 17.94
C THR A 450 -9.12 -43.39 16.84
N TYR A 451 -8.66 -42.95 15.66
CA TYR A 451 -9.47 -42.84 14.45
C TYR A 451 -10.12 -44.19 14.07
N GLU A 452 -9.37 -45.29 14.15
CA GLU A 452 -9.90 -46.63 13.81
C GLU A 452 -11.03 -47.08 14.75
N ASP A 453 -10.96 -46.71 16.02
CA ASP A 453 -12.01 -47.02 17.00
C ASP A 453 -13.25 -46.15 16.77
N LEU A 454 -13.07 -44.90 16.34
CA LEU A 454 -14.18 -43.99 15.99
C LEU A 454 -15.03 -44.56 14.85
N LEU A 455 -14.40 -45.10 13.80
CA LEU A 455 -15.08 -45.72 12.66
C LEU A 455 -15.97 -46.91 13.09
N LYS A 456 -15.53 -47.66 14.11
CA LYS A 456 -16.26 -48.82 14.62
C LYS A 456 -17.40 -48.43 15.57
N ASN A 457 -17.34 -47.25 16.17
CA ASN A 457 -18.34 -46.80 17.15
C ASN A 457 -19.71 -46.60 16.47
N PRO A 458 -20.76 -47.36 16.84
CA PRO A 458 -22.08 -47.23 16.23
C PRO A 458 -22.87 -46.02 16.74
N ASN A 459 -22.46 -45.43 17.87
CA ASN A 459 -23.16 -44.29 18.49
C ASN A 459 -22.65 -42.93 17.97
N SER A 460 -21.54 -42.93 17.22
CA SER A 460 -20.94 -41.70 16.68
C SER A 460 -21.50 -41.39 15.30
N ILE A 461 -22.14 -40.22 15.17
CA ILE A 461 -22.59 -39.68 13.87
C ILE A 461 -21.37 -39.38 13.00
N THR A 462 -20.34 -38.75 13.58
CA THR A 462 -19.06 -38.48 12.93
C THR A 462 -18.44 -39.76 12.38
N GLY A 463 -18.40 -40.82 13.18
CA GLY A 463 -17.92 -42.15 12.75
C GLY A 463 -18.78 -42.76 11.64
N ALA A 464 -20.10 -42.50 11.60
CA ALA A 464 -20.97 -42.96 10.52
C ALA A 464 -20.63 -42.31 9.17
N TYR A 465 -20.40 -41.00 9.13
CA TYR A 465 -19.96 -40.30 7.93
C TYR A 465 -18.54 -40.70 7.51
N LEU A 466 -17.61 -40.80 8.45
CA LEU A 466 -16.21 -41.17 8.16
C LEU A 466 -16.06 -42.60 7.63
N SER A 467 -16.93 -43.53 8.06
CA SER A 467 -16.93 -44.92 7.60
C SER A 467 -17.73 -45.16 6.31
N GLY A 468 -18.47 -44.13 5.84
CA GLY A 468 -19.39 -44.26 4.70
C GLY A 468 -20.69 -45.01 5.02
N ARG A 469 -21.03 -45.19 6.30
CA ARG A 469 -22.38 -45.68 6.70
C ARG A 469 -23.45 -44.64 6.44
N GLU A 470 -23.08 -43.37 6.52
CA GLU A 470 -23.88 -42.20 6.13
C GLU A 470 -23.07 -41.40 5.11
N GLU A 471 -23.73 -40.79 4.14
CA GLU A 471 -23.10 -39.89 3.17
C GLU A 471 -24.08 -38.81 2.71
N ILE A 472 -23.54 -37.69 2.23
CA ILE A 472 -24.37 -36.67 1.57
C ILE A 472 -24.52 -37.07 0.11
N GLU A 473 -25.66 -37.67 -0.21
CA GLU A 473 -25.95 -38.14 -1.56
C GLU A 473 -25.89 -37.00 -2.60
N VAL A 474 -25.33 -37.31 -3.76
CA VAL A 474 -25.36 -36.41 -4.91
C VAL A 474 -26.77 -36.47 -5.51
N PRO A 475 -27.49 -35.34 -5.65
CA PRO A 475 -28.86 -35.37 -6.17
C PRO A 475 -28.93 -35.97 -7.58
N ASP A 476 -29.81 -36.96 -7.76
CA ASP A 476 -30.07 -37.60 -9.06
C ASP A 476 -30.50 -36.59 -10.15
N PHE A 477 -31.23 -35.55 -9.73
CA PHE A 477 -31.71 -34.49 -10.60
C PHE A 477 -31.27 -33.13 -10.08
N ARG A 478 -30.50 -32.39 -10.90
CA ARG A 478 -30.10 -31.02 -10.61
C ARG A 478 -31.14 -30.03 -11.14
N ARG A 479 -31.37 -28.94 -10.38
CA ARG A 479 -32.25 -27.84 -10.82
C ARG A 479 -31.71 -27.24 -12.12
N VAL A 480 -32.56 -27.16 -13.15
CA VAL A 480 -32.18 -26.56 -14.43
C VAL A 480 -32.18 -25.04 -14.30
N ALA A 481 -31.07 -24.41 -14.66
CA ALA A 481 -30.95 -22.95 -14.63
C ALA A 481 -31.82 -22.30 -15.71
N ASP A 482 -32.59 -21.28 -15.32
CA ASP A 482 -33.32 -20.45 -16.27
C ASP A 482 -32.38 -19.42 -16.90
N LYS A 483 -32.15 -19.55 -18.22
CA LYS A 483 -31.28 -18.62 -18.97
C LYS A 483 -31.84 -17.20 -19.07
N LYS A 484 -33.14 -17.00 -18.85
CA LYS A 484 -33.78 -15.68 -18.87
C LYS A 484 -33.74 -14.97 -17.51
N ARG A 485 -33.53 -15.70 -16.41
CA ARG A 485 -33.51 -15.17 -15.05
C ARG A 485 -32.13 -15.33 -14.44
N GLN A 486 -31.26 -14.37 -14.73
CA GLN A 486 -29.88 -14.35 -14.24
C GLN A 486 -29.54 -12.98 -13.68
N LEU A 487 -28.73 -12.98 -12.64
CA LEU A 487 -28.09 -11.80 -12.08
C LEU A 487 -26.67 -11.72 -12.65
N THR A 488 -26.34 -10.70 -13.43
CA THR A 488 -25.06 -10.64 -14.13
C THR A 488 -24.25 -9.44 -13.65
N VAL A 489 -23.10 -9.72 -13.04
CA VAL A 489 -22.07 -8.71 -12.74
C VAL A 489 -21.28 -8.45 -14.02
N VAL A 490 -21.18 -7.19 -14.44
CA VAL A 490 -20.47 -6.78 -15.65
C VAL A 490 -19.25 -5.96 -15.30
N GLY A 491 -18.10 -6.30 -15.87
CA GLY A 491 -16.86 -5.52 -15.80
C GLY A 491 -16.28 -5.44 -14.39
N ALA A 492 -16.29 -6.53 -13.63
CA ALA A 492 -15.73 -6.57 -12.27
C ALA A 492 -14.21 -6.40 -12.28
N ARG A 493 -13.72 -5.33 -11.65
CA ARG A 493 -12.32 -4.84 -11.71
C ARG A 493 -11.71 -4.56 -10.34
N GLU A 494 -12.41 -4.92 -9.26
CA GLU A 494 -11.92 -4.72 -7.90
C GLU A 494 -10.77 -5.69 -7.58
N HIS A 495 -9.73 -5.18 -6.90
CA HIS A 495 -8.52 -5.92 -6.55
C HIS A 495 -7.89 -6.68 -7.73
N ASN A 496 -7.88 -8.02 -7.67
CA ASN A 496 -7.26 -8.88 -8.67
C ASN A 496 -8.23 -9.35 -9.78
N LEU A 497 -9.48 -8.90 -9.77
CA LEU A 497 -10.46 -9.21 -10.81
C LEU A 497 -10.11 -8.47 -12.11
N ARG A 498 -10.14 -9.19 -13.24
CA ARG A 498 -9.63 -8.72 -14.53
C ARG A 498 -10.74 -8.27 -15.49
N GLY A 499 -11.67 -7.43 -15.03
CA GLY A 499 -12.78 -6.95 -15.86
C GLY A 499 -13.72 -8.07 -16.30
N ILE A 500 -14.01 -9.01 -15.40
CA ILE A 500 -14.78 -10.21 -15.72
C ILE A 500 -16.29 -9.95 -15.70
N ASP A 501 -17.01 -10.66 -16.57
CA ASP A 501 -18.46 -10.72 -16.58
C ASP A 501 -18.92 -12.08 -16.03
N VAL A 502 -19.76 -12.08 -15.00
CA VAL A 502 -20.20 -13.31 -14.32
C VAL A 502 -21.71 -13.30 -14.15
N ALA A 503 -22.37 -14.34 -14.66
CA ALA A 503 -23.81 -14.53 -14.54
C ALA A 503 -24.15 -15.60 -13.49
N PHE A 504 -25.00 -15.23 -12.53
CA PHE A 504 -25.53 -16.08 -11.48
C PHE A 504 -26.98 -16.46 -11.81
N PRO A 505 -27.27 -17.74 -12.11
CA PRO A 505 -28.63 -18.18 -12.38
C PRO A 505 -29.50 -18.08 -11.11
N LEU A 506 -30.70 -17.51 -11.26
CA LEU A 506 -31.64 -17.36 -10.14
C LEU A 506 -32.42 -18.65 -9.90
N GLY A 507 -32.85 -18.87 -8.66
CA GLY A 507 -33.67 -20.03 -8.27
C GLY A 507 -32.92 -21.37 -8.23
N VAL A 508 -31.59 -21.34 -8.27
CA VAL A 508 -30.74 -22.53 -8.16
C VAL A 508 -29.63 -22.33 -7.12
N LEU A 509 -29.08 -23.43 -6.61
CA LEU A 509 -27.91 -23.40 -5.74
C LEU A 509 -26.67 -23.10 -6.59
N THR A 510 -26.02 -21.96 -6.33
CA THR A 510 -24.79 -21.56 -7.02
C THR A 510 -23.65 -21.54 -6.02
N SER A 511 -22.65 -22.39 -6.22
CA SER A 511 -21.43 -22.42 -5.41
C SER A 511 -20.31 -21.68 -6.14
N VAL A 512 -19.74 -20.65 -5.50
CA VAL A 512 -18.56 -19.93 -6.02
C VAL A 512 -17.30 -20.57 -5.43
N THR A 513 -16.53 -21.25 -6.26
CA THR A 513 -15.37 -22.05 -5.83
C THR A 513 -14.06 -21.50 -6.40
N GLY A 514 -12.94 -21.96 -5.84
CA GLY A 514 -11.59 -21.52 -6.23
C GLY A 514 -10.64 -21.42 -5.04
N VAL A 515 -9.35 -21.32 -5.31
CA VAL A 515 -8.29 -21.22 -4.28
C VAL A 515 -8.38 -19.91 -3.47
N SER A 516 -7.77 -19.88 -2.28
CA SER A 516 -7.65 -18.65 -1.49
C SER A 516 -6.92 -17.57 -2.30
N GLY A 517 -7.39 -16.32 -2.19
CA GLY A 517 -6.89 -15.21 -3.00
C GLY A 517 -7.44 -15.12 -4.43
N SER A 518 -8.28 -16.05 -4.91
CA SER A 518 -8.79 -16.01 -6.30
C SER A 518 -9.85 -14.92 -6.59
N GLY A 519 -10.20 -14.08 -5.62
CA GLY A 519 -11.19 -13.00 -5.78
C GLY A 519 -12.66 -13.40 -5.52
N LYS A 520 -12.93 -14.55 -4.89
CA LYS A 520 -14.31 -15.01 -4.58
C LYS A 520 -15.06 -14.00 -3.71
N SER A 521 -14.47 -13.61 -2.59
CA SER A 521 -15.07 -12.63 -1.66
C SER A 521 -15.24 -11.27 -2.32
N THR A 522 -14.28 -10.86 -3.15
CA THR A 522 -14.38 -9.61 -3.90
C THR A 522 -15.54 -9.61 -4.89
N LEU A 523 -15.75 -10.70 -5.62
CA LEU A 523 -16.87 -10.82 -6.55
C LEU A 523 -18.22 -10.87 -5.82
N VAL A 524 -18.33 -11.70 -4.77
CA VAL A 524 -19.60 -12.01 -4.12
C VAL A 524 -19.96 -10.99 -3.04
N ASN A 525 -19.03 -10.62 -2.15
CA ASN A 525 -19.33 -9.73 -1.03
C ASN A 525 -19.15 -8.28 -1.45
N ASP A 526 -17.94 -7.91 -1.89
CA ASP A 526 -17.57 -6.51 -2.10
C ASP A 526 -18.32 -5.88 -3.28
N ILE A 527 -18.66 -6.68 -4.30
CA ILE A 527 -19.43 -6.23 -5.46
C ILE A 527 -20.89 -6.66 -5.34
N LEU A 528 -21.19 -7.95 -5.48
CA LEU A 528 -22.56 -8.42 -5.66
C LEU A 528 -23.44 -8.14 -4.43
N ALA A 529 -23.02 -8.55 -3.24
CA ALA A 529 -23.79 -8.40 -2.01
C ALA A 529 -23.92 -6.92 -1.62
N SER A 530 -22.86 -6.12 -1.75
CA SER A 530 -22.93 -4.67 -1.47
C SER A 530 -23.93 -3.97 -2.40
N VAL A 531 -23.95 -4.29 -3.69
CA VAL A 531 -24.96 -3.72 -4.61
C VAL A 531 -26.37 -4.18 -4.24
N LEU A 532 -26.57 -5.47 -3.95
CA LEU A 532 -27.87 -6.01 -3.54
C LEU A 532 -28.35 -5.38 -2.22
N ALA A 533 -27.47 -5.23 -1.24
CA ALA A 533 -27.77 -4.60 0.04
C ALA A 533 -28.17 -3.13 -0.14
N ASN A 534 -27.47 -2.39 -1.00
CA ASN A 534 -27.80 -1.01 -1.31
C ASN A 534 -29.16 -0.90 -2.02
N LYS A 535 -29.44 -1.78 -2.99
CA LYS A 535 -30.65 -1.70 -3.82
C LYS A 535 -31.91 -2.23 -3.12
N LEU A 536 -31.80 -3.35 -2.41
CA LEU A 536 -32.94 -4.05 -1.80
C LEU A 536 -33.17 -3.64 -0.34
N ASN A 537 -32.08 -3.44 0.42
CA ASN A 537 -32.15 -3.16 1.85
C ASN A 537 -31.91 -1.69 2.22
N GLY A 538 -31.57 -0.84 1.24
CA GLY A 538 -31.24 0.57 1.47
C GLY A 538 -29.95 0.77 2.27
N ALA A 539 -29.04 -0.22 2.25
CA ALA A 539 -27.71 -0.08 2.82
C ALA A 539 -26.91 1.01 2.06
N ARG A 540 -25.79 1.44 2.64
CA ARG A 540 -24.94 2.50 2.10
C ARG A 540 -23.48 2.08 2.07
N GLN A 541 -23.24 0.90 1.49
CA GLN A 541 -21.89 0.37 1.31
C GLN A 541 -21.31 0.91 0.00
N VAL A 542 -19.99 1.12 -0.07
CA VAL A 542 -19.30 1.44 -1.33
C VAL A 542 -18.99 0.13 -2.05
N PRO A 543 -19.66 -0.22 -3.17
CA PRO A 543 -19.37 -1.47 -3.86
C PRO A 543 -18.00 -1.44 -4.51
N GLY A 544 -17.37 -2.60 -4.66
CA GLY A 544 -16.16 -2.78 -5.46
C GLY A 544 -16.35 -2.29 -6.91
N ARG A 545 -15.25 -1.94 -7.58
CA ARG A 545 -15.24 -1.45 -8.97
C ARG A 545 -15.88 -2.47 -9.92
N HIS A 546 -17.00 -2.09 -10.50
CA HIS A 546 -17.73 -2.84 -11.52
C HIS A 546 -18.45 -1.86 -12.45
N THR A 547 -18.97 -2.33 -13.58
CA THR A 547 -19.71 -1.48 -14.52
C THR A 547 -21.19 -1.40 -14.16
N ARG A 548 -21.86 -2.56 -13.99
CA ARG A 548 -23.27 -2.64 -13.56
C ARG A 548 -23.61 -4.06 -13.15
N ILE A 549 -24.78 -4.20 -12.51
CA ILE A 549 -25.40 -5.50 -12.25
C ILE A 549 -26.76 -5.55 -12.95
N ASN A 550 -26.91 -6.46 -13.90
CA ASN A 550 -28.15 -6.70 -14.63
C ASN A 550 -29.00 -7.77 -13.94
N GLY A 551 -30.31 -7.74 -14.14
CA GLY A 551 -31.23 -8.77 -13.60
C GLY A 551 -31.71 -8.50 -12.17
N LEU A 552 -31.48 -7.29 -11.65
CA LEU A 552 -32.00 -6.84 -10.35
C LEU A 552 -33.54 -6.80 -10.34
N ASP A 553 -34.19 -6.58 -11.48
CA ASP A 553 -35.66 -6.56 -11.62
C ASP A 553 -36.32 -7.92 -11.36
N HIS A 554 -35.52 -9.00 -11.32
CA HIS A 554 -35.99 -10.34 -10.99
C HIS A 554 -36.02 -10.62 -9.47
N LEU A 555 -35.58 -9.66 -8.66
CA LEU A 555 -35.46 -9.78 -7.21
C LEU A 555 -36.46 -8.85 -6.53
N ASP A 556 -37.09 -9.35 -5.47
CA ASP A 556 -37.93 -8.58 -4.55
C ASP A 556 -37.31 -8.64 -3.14
N LYS A 557 -37.73 -7.74 -2.26
CA LYS A 557 -37.23 -7.60 -0.88
C LYS A 557 -37.61 -8.78 0.01
#